data_AF-A0A6M3IDP3-F1
#
_entry.id   AF-A0A6M3IDP3-F1
#
_cell.length_a   1.000
_cell.length_b   1.000
_cell.length_c   1.000
_cell.angle_alpha   90.00
_cell.angle_beta   90.00
_cell.angle_gamma   90.00
#
_symmetry.space_group_name_H-M   'P 1'
#
loop_
_entity.id
_entity.type
_entity.pdbx_description
1 polymer ?
#
loop_
_entity_poly.entity_id
_entity_poly.type
_entity_poly.pdbx_seq_one_letter_code
_entity_poly.pdbx_strand_id
1 'polypeptide(L)'
;MILKAIKKDKEIDKSLLFTNGYKIGVKVTYKCDECGKIKTVNSDSLLKHNHTEEQICLSCSIKLNNIVENRKKTCIEKYGSDNPMKVKKFVDKYKEANVSTYESQRNDFEEIKKSLSDRNYKLLSDSYSRRTDKLEYICPEGHRGNISWSSWRRGSGCKECGHILTGKKLSYTIEEVRGFLSREGYTLLSDSYKGKKQILRYRCPLGHEGNFILGNWLHLGTRCASCSHIVSRAELEIYDFVKQYFPNATHNDRTLISPLELDIVIPSKKIAIEYCGLHWHSELAGKDKLYHYNKLQKCQSQGYNLITIFEDEWIHNQEIVKSRLRNILSVYDSRRIFARKCIIHEITNSVKNEFINANHIQGADTSSIRLGAFYEDELVSVMTFSKGSIAKGHVAEEYVYELNRFCSKINTDVIGIASKLLTFFEKNYNPKHIFSYADKRWSIGGLYERLGFDMTHSTRPNYWYIIEDKRVHRYNFRRSELPRKLSDFDPDLTEWKNMIKHGYDRIWDCGNIKYTRIL
;
A
#
# COMPACT_ATOMS: atom_id res chain seq x y z
N MET A 1 -9.19 23.57 3.52
CA MET A 1 -9.87 24.10 2.32
C MET A 1 -8.80 24.41 1.29
N ILE A 2 -8.47 23.56 0.33
CA ILE A 2 -9.20 23.34 -0.92
C ILE A 2 -8.74 21.99 -1.49
N LEU A 3 -9.61 20.99 -1.48
CA LEU A 3 -9.54 19.79 -2.32
C LEU A 3 -11.00 19.44 -2.62
N LYS A 4 -11.58 20.06 -3.64
CA LYS A 4 -12.85 19.68 -4.29
C LYS A 4 -13.13 20.65 -5.44
N ALA A 5 -12.61 20.35 -6.64
CA ALA A 5 -13.20 20.76 -7.92
C ALA A 5 -12.42 20.14 -9.10
N ILE A 6 -12.54 18.83 -9.28
CA ILE A 6 -12.35 18.22 -10.61
C ILE A 6 -13.68 17.57 -10.97
N LYS A 7 -14.57 18.35 -11.58
CA LYS A 7 -15.50 17.99 -12.67
C LYS A 7 -16.54 19.10 -12.86
N LYS A 8 -16.75 19.44 -14.14
CA LYS A 8 -17.77 20.33 -14.76
C LYS A 8 -17.57 21.84 -14.59
N ASP A 9 -17.21 22.47 -15.71
CA ASP A 9 -17.57 23.82 -16.15
C ASP A 9 -17.66 24.92 -15.09
N LYS A 10 -16.52 25.31 -14.51
CA LYS A 10 -16.40 26.61 -13.85
C LYS A 10 -15.09 27.29 -14.24
N GLU A 11 -15.22 28.54 -14.69
CA GLU A 11 -14.11 29.46 -14.92
C GLU A 11 -13.25 29.56 -13.65
N ILE A 12 -11.93 29.53 -13.84
CA ILE A 12 -10.94 29.64 -12.76
C ILE A 12 -10.78 31.12 -12.41
N ASP A 13 -10.98 31.47 -11.14
CA ASP A 13 -10.75 32.81 -10.59
C ASP A 13 -9.27 33.23 -10.76
N LYS A 14 -9.05 34.35 -11.47
CA LYS A 14 -7.73 34.85 -11.90
C LYS A 14 -6.85 35.34 -10.73
N SER A 15 -7.39 35.59 -9.54
CA SER A 15 -6.60 36.04 -8.37
C SER A 15 -5.66 34.95 -7.81
N LEU A 16 -5.91 33.68 -8.14
CA LEU A 16 -5.15 32.52 -7.67
C LEU A 16 -3.95 32.15 -8.56
N LEU A 17 -3.81 32.76 -9.74
CA LEU A 17 -2.71 32.49 -10.67
C LEU A 17 -1.43 33.28 -10.36
N PHE A 18 -1.55 34.40 -9.64
CA PHE A 18 -0.43 35.32 -9.36
C PHE A 18 0.04 35.31 -7.90
N THR A 19 -0.53 34.47 -7.04
CA THR A 19 -0.09 34.28 -5.66
C THR A 19 0.69 32.97 -5.52
N ASN A 20 1.96 33.09 -5.11
CA ASN A 20 3.02 32.07 -4.96
C ASN A 20 2.57 30.64 -4.60
N GLY A 21 2.12 29.82 -5.56
CA GLY A 21 1.71 28.46 -5.20
C GLY A 21 1.25 27.47 -6.27
N TYR A 22 1.62 27.59 -7.56
CA TYR A 22 1.25 26.57 -8.58
C TYR A 22 2.43 25.74 -9.10
N LYS A 23 2.15 24.45 -9.35
CA LYS A 23 3.07 23.49 -9.98
C LYS A 23 3.22 23.77 -11.48
N ILE A 24 4.47 23.95 -11.89
CA ILE A 24 4.94 24.01 -13.29
C ILE A 24 4.48 22.75 -14.06
N GLY A 25 4.07 22.89 -15.32
CA GLY A 25 3.74 21.76 -16.21
C GLY A 25 2.29 21.25 -16.21
N VAL A 26 1.33 21.97 -15.63
CA VAL A 26 -0.10 21.58 -15.66
C VAL A 26 -0.79 22.18 -16.90
N LYS A 27 -1.68 21.42 -17.55
CA LYS A 27 -2.50 21.94 -18.66
C LYS A 27 -3.65 22.80 -18.13
N VAL A 28 -3.73 24.04 -18.59
CA VAL A 28 -4.74 25.02 -18.25
C VAL A 28 -5.56 25.35 -19.50
N THR A 29 -6.88 25.47 -19.35
CA THR A 29 -7.79 25.85 -20.43
C THR A 29 -8.39 27.22 -20.14
N TYR A 30 -8.35 28.14 -21.11
CA TYR A 30 -8.82 29.52 -20.96
C TYR A 30 -9.46 30.03 -22.26
N LYS A 31 -10.28 31.07 -22.19
CA LYS A 31 -10.87 31.73 -23.36
C LYS A 31 -10.02 32.94 -23.73
N CYS A 32 -9.61 33.04 -24.99
CA CYS A 32 -8.83 34.19 -25.45
C CYS A 32 -9.71 35.43 -25.51
N ASP A 33 -9.30 36.52 -24.87
CA ASP A 33 -10.08 37.77 -24.81
C ASP A 33 -10.21 38.41 -26.21
N GLU A 34 -9.15 38.33 -27.02
CA GLU A 34 -9.13 38.93 -28.37
C GLU A 34 -9.94 38.16 -29.43
N CYS A 35 -9.92 36.82 -29.42
CA CYS A 35 -10.58 36.02 -30.47
C CYS A 35 -11.75 35.16 -29.97
N GLY A 36 -12.06 35.22 -28.68
CA GLY A 36 -13.13 34.46 -28.03
C GLY A 36 -12.96 32.94 -28.02
N LYS A 37 -11.89 32.38 -28.59
CA LYS A 37 -11.69 30.93 -28.71
C LYS A 37 -11.09 30.33 -27.44
N ILE A 38 -11.57 29.15 -27.07
CA ILE A 38 -11.01 28.35 -25.98
C ILE A 38 -9.67 27.75 -26.40
N LYS A 39 -8.66 27.87 -25.54
CA LYS A 39 -7.29 27.39 -25.74
C LYS A 39 -6.85 26.57 -24.54
N THR A 40 -6.15 25.46 -24.80
CA THR A 40 -5.52 24.64 -23.75
C THR A 40 -4.01 24.70 -23.94
N VAL A 41 -3.29 25.18 -22.93
CA VAL A 41 -1.83 25.36 -22.94
C VAL A 41 -1.23 24.93 -21.60
N ASN A 42 0.08 24.75 -21.53
CA ASN A 42 0.74 24.55 -20.24
C ASN A 42 0.76 25.87 -19.46
N SER A 43 0.63 25.80 -18.13
CA SER A 43 0.63 26.94 -17.20
C SER A 43 1.78 27.92 -17.46
N ASP A 44 2.97 27.38 -17.75
CA ASP A 44 4.20 28.18 -17.89
C ASP A 44 4.22 28.95 -19.21
N SER A 45 3.61 28.39 -20.26
CA SER A 45 3.42 29.10 -21.54
C SER A 45 2.41 30.22 -21.42
N LEU A 46 1.39 30.08 -20.56
CA LEU A 46 0.40 31.14 -20.34
C LEU A 46 1.04 32.34 -19.61
N LEU A 47 1.80 32.07 -18.56
CA LEU A 47 2.50 33.08 -17.75
C LEU A 47 3.58 33.86 -18.52
N LYS A 48 4.18 33.24 -19.54
CA LYS A 48 5.21 33.88 -20.40
C LYS A 48 4.65 34.86 -21.43
N HIS A 49 3.35 34.83 -21.70
CA HIS A 49 2.75 35.58 -22.82
C HIS A 49 1.69 36.59 -22.37
N ASN A 50 1.13 36.45 -21.17
CA ASN A 50 0.17 37.38 -20.59
C ASN A 50 0.70 37.90 -19.25
N HIS A 51 1.38 39.04 -19.30
CA HIS A 51 1.95 39.73 -18.13
C HIS A 51 0.98 40.76 -17.51
N THR A 52 -0.23 40.91 -18.07
CA THR A 52 -1.31 41.81 -17.67
C THR A 52 -2.60 41.01 -17.42
N GLU A 53 -3.69 41.65 -16.99
CA GLU A 53 -4.98 40.99 -16.69
C GLU A 53 -5.69 40.38 -17.92
N GLU A 54 -5.26 40.74 -19.12
CA GLU A 54 -5.78 40.30 -20.41
C GLU A 54 -5.20 38.94 -20.83
N GLN A 55 -6.07 37.99 -21.20
CA GLN A 55 -5.72 36.65 -21.64
C GLN A 55 -5.73 36.55 -23.17
N ILE A 56 -4.64 36.98 -23.80
CA ILE A 56 -4.51 36.93 -25.26
C ILE A 56 -3.76 35.65 -25.68
N CYS A 57 -4.19 35.01 -26.75
CA CYS A 57 -3.48 33.84 -27.29
C CYS A 57 -2.28 34.27 -28.14
N LEU A 58 -1.25 33.42 -28.20
CA LEU A 58 0.01 33.71 -28.90
C LEU A 58 -0.21 34.18 -30.35
N SER A 59 -1.14 33.56 -31.09
CA SER A 59 -1.46 33.96 -32.45
C SER A 59 -2.08 35.36 -32.57
N CYS A 60 -2.81 35.82 -31.55
CA CYS A 60 -3.37 37.17 -31.50
C CYS A 60 -2.32 38.19 -31.04
N SER A 61 -1.48 37.83 -30.06
CA SER A 61 -0.35 38.67 -29.63
C SER A 61 0.64 38.96 -30.77
N ILE A 62 0.92 37.96 -31.62
CA ILE A 62 1.77 38.14 -32.82
C ILE A 62 1.14 39.12 -33.83
N LYS A 63 -0.19 39.17 -33.93
CA LYS A 63 -0.89 40.12 -34.79
C LYS A 63 -0.83 41.56 -34.26
N LEU A 64 -0.94 41.74 -32.93
CA LEU A 64 -0.91 43.07 -32.28
C LEU A 64 0.47 43.75 -32.37
N ASN A 65 1.57 42.97 -32.34
CA ASN A 65 2.93 43.53 -32.27
C ASN A 65 3.53 43.99 -33.62
N ASN A 66 2.80 43.94 -34.74
CA ASN A 66 3.25 44.40 -36.08
C ASN A 66 4.69 43.97 -36.50
N ILE A 67 5.21 42.88 -35.94
CA ILE A 67 6.58 42.38 -36.19
C ILE A 67 6.74 42.00 -37.67
N VAL A 68 5.67 41.48 -38.28
CA VAL A 68 5.68 41.06 -39.69
C VAL A 68 5.77 42.25 -40.64
N GLU A 69 5.09 43.36 -40.35
CA GLU A 69 5.15 44.59 -41.18
C GLU A 69 6.47 45.32 -41.01
N ASN A 70 6.96 45.43 -39.78
CA ASN A 70 8.27 46.05 -39.51
C ASN A 70 9.41 45.26 -40.18
N ARG A 71 9.37 43.93 -40.11
CA ARG A 71 10.37 43.07 -40.78
C ARG A 71 10.31 43.17 -42.31
N LYS A 72 9.11 43.32 -42.90
CA LYS A 72 8.94 43.59 -44.33
C LYS A 72 9.54 44.95 -44.71
N LYS A 73 9.26 46.02 -43.95
CA LYS A 73 9.87 47.34 -44.14
C LYS A 73 11.40 47.28 -44.11
N THR A 74 11.98 46.63 -43.09
CA THR A 74 13.44 46.50 -42.98
C THR A 74 14.05 45.67 -44.11
N CYS A 75 13.36 44.63 -44.59
CA CYS A 75 13.83 43.85 -45.74
C CYS A 75 13.76 44.65 -47.05
N ILE A 76 12.70 45.45 -47.24
CA ILE A 76 12.57 46.35 -48.39
C ILE A 76 13.67 47.42 -48.36
N GLU A 77 13.93 48.05 -47.21
CA GLU A 77 15.00 49.05 -47.05
C GLU A 77 16.39 48.48 -47.31
N LYS A 78 16.70 47.28 -46.81
CA LYS A 78 18.05 46.68 -46.92
C LYS A 78 18.30 45.93 -48.23
N TYR A 79 17.29 45.33 -48.81
CA TYR A 79 17.45 44.37 -49.92
C TYR A 79 16.56 44.67 -51.12
N GLY A 80 15.81 45.78 -51.11
CA GLY A 80 14.89 46.17 -52.19
C GLY A 80 13.71 45.21 -52.37
N SER A 81 13.51 44.26 -51.46
CA SER A 81 12.47 43.24 -51.52
C SER A 81 11.95 42.91 -50.13
N ASP A 82 10.65 42.65 -50.02
CA ASP A 82 9.99 42.20 -48.80
C ASP A 82 10.48 40.82 -48.31
N ASN A 83 11.26 40.12 -49.12
CA ASN A 83 11.95 38.88 -48.76
C ASN A 83 13.33 38.77 -49.44
N PRO A 84 14.43 38.60 -48.69
CA PRO A 84 15.77 38.41 -49.25
C PRO A 84 15.88 37.25 -50.26
N MET A 85 15.06 36.21 -50.13
CA MET A 85 15.03 35.07 -51.07
C MET A 85 14.36 35.38 -52.42
N LYS A 86 13.81 36.58 -52.60
CA LYS A 86 13.38 37.07 -53.93
C LYS A 86 14.52 37.78 -54.68
N VAL A 87 15.63 38.06 -53.99
CA VAL A 87 16.80 38.70 -54.59
C VAL A 87 17.74 37.62 -55.14
N LYS A 88 18.00 37.71 -56.45
CA LYS A 88 18.74 36.72 -57.23
C LYS A 88 20.10 36.33 -56.60
N LYS A 89 20.84 37.30 -56.04
CA LYS A 89 22.13 37.09 -55.36
C LYS A 89 22.05 36.11 -54.16
N PHE A 90 20.96 36.11 -53.40
CA PHE A 90 20.79 35.18 -52.27
C PHE A 90 20.27 33.81 -52.73
N VAL A 91 19.44 33.78 -53.78
CA VAL A 91 18.98 32.54 -54.41
C VAL A 91 20.15 31.75 -55.00
N ASP A 92 21.05 32.43 -55.70
CA ASP A 92 22.19 31.78 -56.37
C ASP A 92 23.19 31.25 -55.34
N LYS A 93 23.46 32.01 -54.26
CA LYS A 93 24.27 31.55 -53.12
C LYS A 93 23.66 30.36 -52.38
N TYR A 94 22.32 30.28 -52.30
CA TYR A 94 21.61 29.15 -51.70
C TYR A 94 21.63 27.89 -52.59
N LYS A 95 21.65 28.07 -53.92
CA LYS A 95 21.76 26.98 -54.88
C LYS A 95 23.17 26.37 -54.88
N GLU A 96 24.23 27.19 -54.83
CA GLU A 96 25.61 26.71 -54.71
C GLU A 96 25.86 25.91 -53.41
N ALA A 97 25.22 26.29 -52.30
CA ALA A 97 25.35 25.60 -51.02
C ALA A 97 24.60 24.23 -50.95
N ASN A 98 23.70 23.92 -51.90
CA ASN A 98 22.82 22.75 -51.84
C ASN A 98 23.12 21.65 -52.89
N VAL A 99 24.20 21.78 -53.66
CA VAL A 99 24.63 20.73 -54.61
C VAL A 99 25.15 19.49 -53.86
N SER A 100 25.81 19.66 -52.72
CA SER A 100 26.31 18.56 -51.87
C SER A 100 25.22 17.73 -51.18
N THR A 101 24.01 18.29 -51.04
CA THR A 101 22.86 17.63 -50.41
C THR A 101 22.22 16.58 -51.31
N TYR A 102 22.33 16.71 -52.64
CA TYR A 102 21.80 15.71 -53.60
C TYR A 102 22.71 14.48 -53.71
N GLU A 103 24.04 14.66 -53.66
CA GLU A 103 25.00 13.54 -53.65
C GLU A 103 24.95 12.74 -52.35
N SER A 104 24.74 13.38 -51.18
CA SER A 104 24.60 12.67 -49.91
C SER A 104 23.30 11.86 -49.78
N GLN A 105 22.20 12.33 -50.38
CA GLN A 105 20.93 11.59 -50.42
C GLN A 105 21.01 10.31 -51.27
N ARG A 106 21.83 10.29 -52.32
CA ARG A 106 22.03 9.12 -53.19
C ARG A 106 22.85 8.03 -52.48
N ASN A 107 23.84 8.43 -51.68
CA ASN A 107 24.63 7.51 -50.84
C ASN A 107 23.80 6.91 -49.68
N ASP A 108 22.86 7.67 -49.10
CA ASP A 108 21.95 7.18 -48.05
C ASP A 108 21.01 6.04 -48.55
N PHE A 109 20.61 6.03 -49.83
CA PHE A 109 19.68 5.01 -50.35
C PHE A 109 20.33 3.66 -50.65
N GLU A 110 21.59 3.65 -51.12
CA GLU A 110 22.36 2.41 -51.28
C GLU A 110 22.67 1.76 -49.92
N GLU A 111 22.96 2.57 -48.89
CA GLU A 111 23.11 2.08 -47.50
C GLU A 111 21.82 1.42 -47.00
N ILE A 112 20.67 2.04 -47.25
CA ILE A 112 19.35 1.48 -46.89
C ILE A 112 19.15 0.11 -47.55
N LYS A 113 19.41 0.01 -48.86
CA LYS A 113 19.24 -1.23 -49.63
C LYS A 113 20.14 -2.35 -49.08
N LYS A 114 21.40 -2.04 -48.81
CA LYS A 114 22.35 -2.98 -48.20
C LYS A 114 21.88 -3.41 -46.81
N SER A 115 21.52 -2.47 -45.94
CA SER A 115 21.10 -2.77 -44.56
C SER A 115 19.84 -3.63 -44.47
N LEU A 116 18.86 -3.44 -45.37
CA LEU A 116 17.69 -4.31 -45.44
C LEU A 116 18.07 -5.71 -45.96
N SER A 117 18.92 -5.78 -46.98
CA SER A 117 19.40 -7.05 -47.54
C SER A 117 20.20 -7.86 -46.51
N ASP A 118 21.06 -7.22 -45.70
CA ASP A 118 21.86 -7.89 -44.65
C ASP A 118 20.99 -8.59 -43.59
N ARG A 119 19.73 -8.16 -43.42
CA ARG A 119 18.74 -8.79 -42.54
C ARG A 119 17.75 -9.69 -43.29
N ASN A 120 18.01 -9.99 -44.57
CA ASN A 120 17.16 -10.76 -45.48
C ASN A 120 15.80 -10.12 -45.78
N TYR A 121 15.68 -8.79 -45.71
CA TYR A 121 14.48 -8.06 -46.13
C TYR A 121 14.61 -7.64 -47.59
N LYS A 122 13.56 -7.88 -48.38
CA LYS A 122 13.46 -7.41 -49.76
C LYS A 122 12.84 -6.02 -49.79
N LEU A 123 13.61 -4.98 -50.13
CA LEU A 123 13.10 -3.61 -50.32
C LEU A 123 12.24 -3.54 -51.59
N LEU A 124 11.07 -2.90 -51.49
CA LEU A 124 10.13 -2.66 -52.59
C LEU A 124 10.11 -1.20 -53.05
N SER A 125 10.51 -0.25 -52.19
CA SER A 125 10.62 1.16 -52.58
C SER A 125 11.78 1.36 -53.57
N ASP A 126 11.54 2.14 -54.61
CA ASP A 126 12.49 2.47 -55.68
C ASP A 126 13.28 3.77 -55.43
N SER A 127 12.84 4.56 -54.45
CA SER A 127 13.41 5.86 -54.12
C SER A 127 13.23 6.21 -52.63
N TYR A 128 14.09 7.08 -52.11
CA TYR A 128 14.02 7.66 -50.78
C TYR A 128 14.45 9.11 -50.83
N SER A 129 13.48 10.03 -50.73
CA SER A 129 13.70 11.45 -50.97
C SER A 129 13.74 12.28 -49.68
N ARG A 130 12.98 11.89 -48.66
CA ARG A 130 12.87 12.60 -47.38
C ARG A 130 13.02 11.65 -46.21
N ARG A 131 13.56 12.15 -45.11
CA ARG A 131 13.75 11.39 -43.85
C ARG A 131 12.45 10.87 -43.21
N THR A 132 11.31 11.38 -43.67
CA THR A 132 9.97 10.99 -43.24
C THR A 132 9.33 9.92 -44.13
N ASP A 133 9.90 9.65 -45.30
CA ASP A 133 9.38 8.64 -46.22
C ASP A 133 9.52 7.25 -45.57
N LYS A 134 8.52 6.39 -45.82
CA LYS A 134 8.51 5.02 -45.32
C LYS A 134 8.98 4.09 -46.44
N LEU A 135 9.85 3.16 -46.08
CA LEU A 135 10.39 2.14 -46.96
C LEU A 135 9.47 0.93 -46.93
N GLU A 136 8.98 0.51 -48.08
CA GLU A 136 8.21 -0.73 -48.24
C GLU A 136 9.14 -1.93 -48.37
N TYR A 137 8.78 -3.05 -47.75
CA TYR A 137 9.59 -4.27 -47.77
C TYR A 137 8.74 -5.55 -47.73
N ILE A 138 9.39 -6.68 -48.03
CA ILE A 138 8.96 -8.04 -47.67
C ILE A 138 10.01 -8.63 -46.72
N CYS A 139 9.60 -9.13 -45.56
CA CYS A 139 10.51 -9.71 -44.58
C CYS A 139 10.84 -11.20 -44.90
N PRO A 140 11.81 -11.83 -44.20
CA PRO A 140 12.19 -13.22 -44.46
C PRO A 140 11.04 -14.23 -44.32
N GLU A 141 10.09 -13.93 -43.42
CA GLU A 141 8.89 -14.75 -43.19
C GLU A 141 7.77 -14.47 -44.22
N GLY A 142 8.02 -13.64 -45.24
CA GLY A 142 7.09 -13.34 -46.31
C GLY A 142 6.10 -12.19 -46.03
N HIS A 143 6.12 -11.58 -44.84
CA HIS A 143 5.21 -10.48 -44.52
C HIS A 143 5.59 -9.18 -45.25
N ARG A 144 4.61 -8.55 -45.90
CA ARG A 144 4.76 -7.24 -46.55
C ARG A 144 4.47 -6.12 -45.56
N GLY A 145 5.34 -5.10 -45.50
CA GLY A 145 5.17 -4.00 -44.56
C GLY A 145 5.91 -2.73 -44.95
N ASN A 146 5.85 -1.72 -44.07
CA ASN A 146 6.60 -0.48 -44.22
C ASN A 146 7.27 -0.04 -42.91
N ILE A 147 8.40 0.66 -43.02
CA ILE A 147 9.20 1.13 -41.88
C ILE A 147 9.92 2.44 -42.21
N SER A 148 10.09 3.33 -41.23
CA SER A 148 10.97 4.50 -41.40
C SER A 148 12.43 4.11 -41.23
N TRP A 149 13.34 4.75 -41.98
CA TRP A 149 14.77 4.50 -41.82
C TRP A 149 15.27 4.72 -40.39
N SER A 150 14.76 5.76 -39.72
CA SER A 150 15.05 6.04 -38.31
C SER A 150 14.62 4.94 -37.33
N SER A 151 13.56 4.19 -37.63
CA SER A 151 13.12 3.07 -36.78
C SER A 151 13.90 1.80 -37.10
N TRP A 152 14.20 1.57 -38.38
CA TRP A 152 15.06 0.47 -38.82
C TRP A 152 16.44 0.52 -38.14
N ARG A 153 17.11 1.69 -38.16
CA ARG A 153 18.41 1.88 -37.49
C ARG A 153 18.36 1.70 -35.98
N ARG A 154 17.21 1.93 -35.34
CA ARG A 154 17.00 1.64 -33.90
C ARG A 154 16.73 0.16 -33.62
N GLY A 155 16.92 -0.73 -34.61
CA GLY A 155 16.75 -2.17 -34.48
C GLY A 155 15.32 -2.67 -34.71
N SER A 156 14.38 -1.80 -35.08
CA SER A 156 13.02 -2.25 -35.43
C SER A 156 13.03 -3.10 -36.71
N GLY A 157 12.05 -3.99 -36.86
CA GLY A 157 11.90 -4.85 -38.03
C GLY A 157 10.43 -5.05 -38.40
N CYS A 158 10.10 -6.22 -38.93
CA CYS A 158 8.74 -6.59 -39.27
C CYS A 158 7.80 -6.49 -38.04
N LYS A 159 6.72 -5.72 -38.19
CA LYS A 159 5.73 -5.53 -37.11
C LYS A 159 5.02 -6.84 -36.77
N GLU A 160 4.66 -7.64 -37.78
CA GLU A 160 3.96 -8.91 -37.57
C GLU A 160 4.86 -9.92 -36.85
N CYS A 161 6.11 -10.10 -37.30
CA CYS A 161 7.10 -10.92 -36.59
C CYS A 161 7.33 -10.41 -35.16
N GLY A 162 7.42 -9.10 -34.96
CA GLY A 162 7.56 -8.49 -33.62
C GLY A 162 6.37 -8.79 -32.71
N HIS A 163 5.14 -8.75 -33.23
CA HIS A 163 3.93 -9.10 -32.49
C HIS A 163 3.90 -10.60 -32.13
N ILE A 164 4.27 -11.48 -33.05
CA ILE A 164 4.36 -12.93 -32.82
C ILE A 164 5.39 -13.26 -31.72
N LEU A 165 6.59 -12.66 -31.81
CA LEU A 165 7.66 -12.84 -30.83
C LEU A 165 7.28 -12.29 -29.45
N THR A 166 6.64 -11.12 -29.40
CA THR A 166 6.14 -10.54 -28.15
C THR A 166 5.00 -11.38 -27.55
N GLY A 167 4.14 -11.96 -28.38
CA GLY A 167 3.09 -12.90 -27.97
C GLY A 167 3.65 -14.18 -27.35
N LYS A 168 4.70 -14.76 -27.96
CA LYS A 168 5.42 -15.94 -27.40
C LYS A 168 6.17 -15.62 -26.11
N LYS A 169 6.83 -14.45 -26.00
CA LYS A 169 7.52 -14.01 -24.78
C LYS A 169 6.58 -13.74 -23.58
N LEU A 170 5.28 -13.56 -23.83
CA LEU A 170 4.28 -13.25 -22.80
C LEU A 170 3.37 -14.44 -22.44
N SER A 171 3.71 -15.66 -22.86
CA SER A 171 3.01 -16.88 -22.48
C SER A 171 3.76 -17.59 -21.37
N TYR A 172 3.17 -17.65 -20.18
CA TYR A 172 3.67 -18.51 -19.10
C TYR A 172 3.59 -20.00 -19.50
N THR A 173 4.50 -20.80 -18.96
CA THR A 173 4.44 -22.28 -18.99
C THR A 173 3.43 -22.79 -17.97
N ILE A 174 2.94 -24.03 -18.12
CA ILE A 174 2.00 -24.62 -17.16
C ILE A 174 2.66 -24.82 -15.79
N GLU A 175 3.97 -25.06 -15.74
CA GLU A 175 4.78 -25.14 -14.53
C GLU A 175 4.88 -23.80 -13.81
N GLU A 176 5.08 -22.69 -14.54
CA GLU A 176 5.05 -21.35 -13.95
C GLU A 176 3.67 -21.02 -13.38
N VAL A 177 2.60 -21.37 -14.10
CA VAL A 177 1.23 -21.22 -13.61
C VAL A 177 1.00 -22.01 -12.33
N ARG A 178 1.47 -23.26 -12.29
CA ARG A 178 1.42 -24.11 -11.09
C ARG A 178 2.19 -23.45 -9.94
N GLY A 179 3.37 -22.90 -10.22
CA GLY A 179 4.17 -22.17 -9.25
C GLY A 179 3.49 -20.92 -8.70
N PHE A 180 2.73 -20.18 -9.50
CA PHE A 180 1.95 -19.03 -9.02
C PHE A 180 0.86 -19.45 -8.03
N LEU A 181 0.13 -20.53 -8.34
CA LEU A 181 -0.93 -21.03 -7.47
C LEU A 181 -0.36 -21.65 -6.18
N SER A 182 0.70 -22.46 -6.29
CA SER A 182 1.27 -23.16 -5.14
C SER A 182 1.87 -22.21 -4.12
N ARG A 183 2.43 -21.07 -4.55
CA ARG A 183 2.90 -20.01 -3.63
C ARG A 183 1.80 -19.45 -2.74
N GLU A 184 0.56 -19.57 -3.17
CA GLU A 184 -0.62 -19.08 -2.46
C GLU A 184 -1.42 -20.20 -1.80
N GLY A 185 -0.85 -21.42 -1.74
CA GLY A 185 -1.50 -22.62 -1.19
C GLY A 185 -2.50 -23.31 -2.12
N TYR A 186 -2.68 -22.82 -3.36
CA TYR A 186 -3.61 -23.41 -4.32
C TYR A 186 -2.95 -24.54 -5.11
N THR A 187 -3.73 -25.59 -5.36
CA THR A 187 -3.33 -26.69 -6.26
C THR A 187 -3.91 -26.46 -7.64
N LEU A 188 -3.06 -26.40 -8.68
CA LEU A 188 -3.51 -26.37 -10.06
C LEU A 188 -3.98 -27.76 -10.50
N LEU A 189 -5.24 -27.86 -10.92
CA LEU A 189 -5.86 -29.10 -11.40
C LEU A 189 -5.85 -29.22 -12.93
N SER A 190 -5.51 -28.15 -13.65
CA SER A 190 -5.38 -28.19 -15.11
C SER A 190 -3.98 -28.67 -15.53
N ASP A 191 -3.95 -29.50 -16.58
CA ASP A 191 -2.71 -30.14 -17.06
C ASP A 191 -2.04 -29.38 -18.22
N SER A 192 -2.68 -28.36 -18.79
CA SER A 192 -2.09 -27.55 -19.87
C SER A 192 -2.57 -26.10 -19.85
N TYR A 193 -1.72 -25.20 -20.34
CA TYR A 193 -2.02 -23.78 -20.50
C TYR A 193 -1.60 -23.32 -21.91
N LYS A 194 -2.58 -22.85 -22.68
CA LYS A 194 -2.50 -22.51 -24.10
C LYS A 194 -2.63 -21.00 -24.35
N GLY A 195 -2.95 -20.21 -23.32
CA GLY A 195 -2.96 -18.76 -23.44
C GLY A 195 -3.89 -18.02 -22.47
N LYS A 196 -3.82 -16.68 -22.52
CA LYS A 196 -4.34 -15.75 -21.51
C LYS A 196 -5.85 -15.76 -21.28
N LYS A 197 -6.63 -16.33 -22.21
CA LYS A 197 -8.10 -16.45 -22.11
C LYS A 197 -8.56 -17.83 -21.65
N GLN A 198 -7.65 -18.79 -21.51
CA GLN A 198 -8.01 -20.14 -21.08
C GLN A 198 -8.53 -20.12 -19.65
N ILE A 199 -9.62 -20.84 -19.44
CA ILE A 199 -10.15 -21.15 -18.11
C ILE A 199 -9.37 -22.36 -17.58
N LEU A 200 -8.79 -22.19 -16.40
CA LEU A 200 -8.05 -23.20 -15.67
C LEU A 200 -8.82 -23.62 -14.41
N ARG A 201 -8.51 -24.79 -13.87
CA ARG A 201 -9.09 -25.34 -12.64
C ARG A 201 -8.08 -25.31 -11.50
N TYR A 202 -8.55 -24.99 -10.30
CA TYR A 202 -7.78 -25.05 -9.07
C TYR A 202 -8.53 -25.81 -7.97
N ARG A 203 -7.80 -26.24 -6.94
CA ARG A 203 -8.29 -26.57 -5.61
C ARG A 203 -7.65 -25.64 -4.58
N CYS A 204 -8.47 -25.01 -3.73
CA CYS A 204 -7.97 -24.11 -2.69
C CYS A 204 -7.51 -24.88 -1.45
N PRO A 205 -6.81 -24.23 -0.50
CA PRO A 205 -6.38 -24.84 0.76
C PRO A 205 -7.53 -25.45 1.59
N LEU A 206 -8.74 -24.89 1.49
CA LEU A 206 -9.95 -25.39 2.16
C LEU A 206 -10.66 -26.51 1.37
N GLY A 207 -10.04 -27.01 0.30
CA GLY A 207 -10.58 -28.12 -0.49
C GLY A 207 -11.60 -27.72 -1.56
N HIS A 208 -12.02 -26.46 -1.66
CA HIS A 208 -12.93 -26.02 -2.71
C HIS A 208 -12.27 -26.06 -4.09
N GLU A 209 -12.95 -26.63 -5.07
CA GLU A 209 -12.53 -26.58 -6.46
C GLU A 209 -13.24 -25.45 -7.20
N GLY A 210 -12.55 -24.84 -8.16
CA GLY A 210 -13.15 -23.80 -8.97
C GLY A 210 -12.37 -23.49 -10.24
N ASN A 211 -12.91 -22.52 -10.99
CA ASN A 211 -12.39 -22.09 -12.28
C ASN A 211 -11.79 -20.68 -12.18
N PHE A 212 -10.76 -20.40 -12.98
CA PHE A 212 -10.15 -19.08 -13.05
C PHE A 212 -9.51 -18.79 -14.42
N ILE A 213 -9.25 -17.50 -14.68
CA ILE A 213 -8.42 -17.05 -15.80
C ILE A 213 -7.13 -16.48 -15.20
N LEU A 214 -5.96 -16.92 -15.71
CA LEU A 214 -4.66 -16.56 -15.15
C LEU A 214 -4.44 -15.04 -15.05
N GLY A 215 -4.85 -14.28 -16.06
CA GLY A 215 -4.72 -12.82 -16.04
C GLY A 215 -5.47 -12.17 -14.86
N ASN A 216 -6.67 -12.68 -14.55
CA ASN A 216 -7.46 -12.18 -13.41
C ASN A 216 -6.82 -12.57 -12.08
N TRP A 217 -6.24 -13.78 -12.00
CA TRP A 217 -5.52 -14.25 -10.81
C TRP A 217 -4.33 -13.36 -10.46
N LEU A 218 -3.52 -13.03 -11.48
CA LEU A 218 -2.27 -12.27 -11.32
C LEU A 218 -2.50 -10.77 -11.15
N HIS A 219 -3.56 -10.20 -11.72
CA HIS A 219 -3.72 -8.75 -11.81
C HIS A 219 -4.96 -8.19 -11.11
N LEU A 220 -6.02 -8.98 -10.96
CA LEU A 220 -7.28 -8.55 -10.34
C LEU A 220 -7.49 -9.16 -8.94
N GLY A 221 -6.58 -10.02 -8.48
CA GLY A 221 -6.67 -10.64 -7.16
C GLY A 221 -7.80 -11.67 -7.02
N THR A 222 -8.32 -12.22 -8.12
CA THR A 222 -9.36 -13.26 -8.08
C THR A 222 -8.83 -14.49 -7.34
N ARG A 223 -9.55 -14.95 -6.31
CA ARG A 223 -9.23 -16.15 -5.53
C ARG A 223 -10.45 -17.06 -5.46
N CYS A 224 -10.42 -18.07 -4.58
CA CYS A 224 -11.50 -19.04 -4.53
C CYS A 224 -12.86 -18.37 -4.35
N ALA A 225 -13.78 -18.54 -5.31
CA ALA A 225 -15.10 -17.91 -5.26
C ALA A 225 -15.87 -18.34 -4.00
N SER A 226 -15.82 -19.62 -3.67
CA SER A 226 -16.43 -20.17 -2.46
C SER A 226 -15.82 -19.59 -1.18
N CYS A 227 -14.57 -19.12 -1.22
CA CYS A 227 -13.95 -18.44 -0.09
C CYS A 227 -14.14 -16.91 -0.14
N SER A 228 -14.20 -16.30 -1.33
CA SER A 228 -14.29 -14.85 -1.52
C SER A 228 -15.72 -14.33 -1.38
N HIS A 229 -16.73 -15.20 -1.51
CA HIS A 229 -18.13 -14.88 -1.24
C HIS A 229 -18.53 -15.07 0.22
N ILE A 230 -17.62 -15.56 1.06
CA ILE A 230 -17.79 -15.56 2.50
C ILE A 230 -17.24 -14.21 2.97
N VAL A 231 -18.10 -13.18 3.02
CA VAL A 231 -17.89 -12.17 4.07
C VAL A 231 -17.82 -12.99 5.36
N SER A 232 -16.72 -12.89 6.10
CA SER A 232 -16.59 -13.74 7.28
C SER A 232 -17.81 -13.48 8.15
N ARG A 233 -18.52 -14.54 8.55
CA ARG A 233 -19.66 -14.39 9.47
C ARG A 233 -19.23 -13.55 10.68
N ALA A 234 -17.98 -13.69 11.13
CA ALA A 234 -17.39 -12.88 12.18
C ALA A 234 -17.27 -11.39 11.83
N GLU A 235 -16.90 -11.05 10.59
CA GLU A 235 -16.83 -9.65 10.12
C GLU A 235 -18.21 -8.99 10.19
N LEU A 236 -19.26 -9.68 9.70
CA LEU A 236 -20.65 -9.22 9.82
C LEU A 236 -21.08 -9.10 11.28
N GLU A 237 -20.75 -10.07 12.13
CA GLU A 237 -21.05 -10.00 13.56
C GLU A 237 -20.39 -8.79 14.25
N ILE A 238 -19.14 -8.45 13.88
CA ILE A 238 -18.46 -7.24 14.38
C ILE A 238 -19.16 -5.99 13.82
N TYR A 239 -19.52 -6.00 12.54
CA TYR A 239 -20.23 -4.88 11.91
C TYR A 239 -21.57 -4.60 12.58
N ASP A 240 -22.40 -5.62 12.75
CA ASP A 240 -23.70 -5.53 13.41
C ASP A 240 -23.56 -5.03 14.86
N PHE A 241 -22.56 -5.56 15.57
CA PHE A 241 -22.21 -5.11 16.90
C PHE A 241 -21.81 -3.63 16.95
N VAL A 242 -21.11 -3.11 15.94
CA VAL A 242 -20.74 -1.68 15.87
C VAL A 242 -21.94 -0.84 15.44
N LYS A 243 -22.71 -1.32 14.46
CA LYS A 243 -23.82 -0.61 13.83
C LYS A 243 -24.95 -0.29 14.81
N GLN A 244 -25.15 -1.13 15.83
CA GLN A 244 -26.12 -0.88 16.91
C GLN A 244 -25.85 0.44 17.66
N TYR A 245 -24.57 0.84 17.78
CA TYR A 245 -24.16 2.06 18.49
C TYR A 245 -23.84 3.21 17.53
N PHE A 246 -23.40 2.89 16.32
CA PHE A 246 -23.00 3.87 15.31
C PHE A 246 -23.69 3.59 13.98
N PRO A 247 -24.94 4.09 13.79
CA PRO A 247 -25.71 3.88 12.55
C PRO A 247 -25.02 4.43 11.29
N ASN A 248 -24.06 5.35 11.42
CA ASN A 248 -23.28 5.88 10.31
C ASN A 248 -22.02 5.04 9.99
N ALA A 249 -21.78 3.93 10.68
CA ALA A 249 -20.68 3.03 10.35
C ALA A 249 -20.90 2.39 8.97
N THR A 250 -19.85 2.40 8.15
CA THR A 250 -19.84 1.79 6.81
C THR A 250 -19.14 0.44 6.85
N HIS A 251 -19.53 -0.44 5.93
CA HIS A 251 -18.94 -1.77 5.72
C HIS A 251 -18.24 -1.80 4.37
N ASN A 252 -17.12 -2.52 4.23
CA ASN A 252 -16.36 -2.66 2.98
C ASN A 252 -15.95 -1.31 2.34
N ASP A 253 -15.36 -0.42 3.13
CA ASP A 253 -14.96 0.91 2.66
C ASP A 253 -13.67 0.85 1.84
N ARG A 254 -13.74 1.20 0.54
CA ARG A 254 -12.58 1.33 -0.37
C ARG A 254 -12.15 2.76 -0.65
N THR A 255 -12.68 3.72 0.12
CA THR A 255 -12.53 5.15 -0.14
C THR A 255 -11.48 5.78 0.77
N LEU A 256 -11.51 5.45 2.07
CA LEU A 256 -10.67 6.08 3.09
C LEU A 256 -9.18 5.84 2.83
N ILE A 257 -8.79 4.62 2.45
CA ILE A 257 -7.40 4.24 2.18
C ILE A 257 -7.21 3.60 0.80
N SER A 258 -7.92 4.15 -0.20
CA SER A 258 -7.90 3.68 -1.59
C SER A 258 -6.48 3.35 -2.12
N PRO A 259 -6.28 2.24 -2.85
CA PRO A 259 -7.29 1.29 -3.34
C PRO A 259 -7.64 0.17 -2.34
N LEU A 260 -7.13 0.24 -1.10
CA LEU A 260 -7.36 -0.80 -0.11
C LEU A 260 -8.78 -0.68 0.48
N GLU A 261 -9.37 -1.84 0.80
CA GLU A 261 -10.63 -1.95 1.55
C GLU A 261 -10.36 -1.89 3.04
N LEU A 262 -11.34 -1.46 3.83
CA LEU A 262 -11.45 -1.60 5.28
C LEU A 262 -12.80 -2.23 5.59
N ASP A 263 -12.83 -3.22 6.47
CA ASP A 263 -14.06 -3.98 6.73
C ASP A 263 -15.11 -3.08 7.37
N ILE A 264 -14.72 -2.26 8.35
CA ILE A 264 -15.64 -1.34 9.05
C ILE A 264 -14.98 0.02 9.24
N VAL A 265 -15.68 1.10 8.90
CA VAL A 265 -15.27 2.47 9.21
C VAL A 265 -16.34 3.15 10.05
N ILE A 266 -15.90 3.83 11.12
CA ILE A 266 -16.75 4.56 12.07
C ILE A 266 -16.34 6.04 12.02
N PRO A 267 -16.89 6.84 11.07
CA PRO A 267 -16.40 8.19 10.82
C PRO A 267 -16.47 9.12 12.03
N SER A 268 -17.53 8.99 12.84
CA SER A 268 -17.77 9.80 14.04
C SER A 268 -16.72 9.60 15.14
N LYS A 269 -16.04 8.45 15.14
CA LYS A 269 -14.98 8.12 16.10
C LYS A 269 -13.58 8.22 15.52
N LYS A 270 -13.46 8.45 14.19
CA LYS A 270 -12.19 8.33 13.45
C LYS A 270 -11.50 6.99 13.72
N ILE A 271 -12.28 5.92 13.73
CA ILE A 271 -11.81 4.55 13.97
C ILE A 271 -12.22 3.70 12.77
N ALA A 272 -11.31 2.84 12.33
CA ALA A 272 -11.58 1.75 11.40
C ALA A 272 -11.29 0.42 12.11
N ILE A 273 -11.96 -0.65 11.70
CA ILE A 273 -11.76 -2.01 12.22
C ILE A 273 -11.52 -2.94 11.03
N GLU A 274 -10.52 -3.80 11.19
CA GLU A 274 -10.19 -4.87 10.27
C GLU A 274 -10.31 -6.22 10.99
N TYR A 275 -11.07 -7.14 10.43
CA TYR A 275 -11.12 -8.55 10.79
C TYR A 275 -10.19 -9.36 9.87
N CYS A 276 -9.22 -10.05 10.46
CA CYS A 276 -8.19 -10.79 9.73
C CYS A 276 -8.36 -12.30 9.95
N GLY A 277 -8.91 -13.00 8.96
CA GLY A 277 -8.88 -14.46 8.89
C GLY A 277 -7.44 -14.98 8.92
N LEU A 278 -7.13 -15.96 9.78
CA LEU A 278 -5.74 -16.40 9.99
C LEU A 278 -5.11 -16.90 8.70
N HIS A 279 -5.84 -17.71 7.94
CA HIS A 279 -5.37 -18.24 6.66
C HIS A 279 -5.17 -17.14 5.61
N TRP A 280 -6.12 -16.22 5.43
CA TRP A 280 -6.07 -15.21 4.35
C TRP A 280 -5.06 -14.10 4.62
N HIS A 281 -4.68 -13.91 5.88
CA HIS A 281 -3.76 -12.88 6.31
C HIS A 281 -2.35 -13.38 6.61
N SER A 282 -2.07 -14.65 6.30
CA SER A 282 -0.77 -15.28 6.53
C SER A 282 0.24 -15.04 5.39
N GLU A 283 1.48 -15.44 5.62
CA GLU A 283 2.57 -15.27 4.66
C GLU A 283 2.42 -16.16 3.42
N LEU A 284 1.95 -17.42 3.57
CA LEU A 284 1.66 -18.26 2.40
C LEU A 284 0.44 -17.78 1.61
N ALA A 285 -0.46 -16.98 2.20
CA ALA A 285 -1.51 -16.28 1.44
C ALA A 285 -1.01 -14.99 0.76
N GLY A 286 0.31 -14.76 0.74
CA GLY A 286 0.95 -13.64 0.07
C GLY A 286 0.98 -12.35 0.89
N LYS A 287 0.74 -12.40 2.21
CA LYS A 287 0.86 -11.22 3.08
C LYS A 287 2.27 -11.11 3.64
N ASP A 288 2.99 -10.10 3.17
CA ASP A 288 4.32 -9.83 3.67
C ASP A 288 4.30 -9.27 5.11
N LYS A 289 5.49 -9.22 5.73
CA LYS A 289 5.69 -8.76 7.11
C LYS A 289 5.22 -7.34 7.42
N LEU A 290 5.02 -6.51 6.40
CA LEU A 290 4.56 -5.12 6.54
C LEU A 290 3.09 -4.96 6.17
N TYR A 291 2.38 -6.01 5.73
CA TYR A 291 1.02 -5.91 5.23
C TYR A 291 0.06 -5.19 6.20
N HIS A 292 -0.11 -5.72 7.42
CA HIS A 292 -1.00 -5.12 8.41
C HIS A 292 -0.48 -3.76 8.90
N TYR A 293 0.84 -3.65 9.10
CA TYR A 293 1.48 -2.40 9.53
C TYR A 293 1.26 -1.26 8.51
N ASN A 294 1.43 -1.52 7.22
CA ASN A 294 1.23 -0.52 6.17
C ASN A 294 -0.23 -0.06 6.11
N LYS A 295 -1.18 -0.97 6.34
CA LYS A 295 -2.60 -0.63 6.42
C LYS A 295 -2.90 0.25 7.63
N LEU A 296 -2.35 -0.08 8.80
CA LEU A 296 -2.39 0.77 10.00
C LEU A 296 -1.83 2.18 9.72
N GLN A 297 -0.65 2.29 9.12
CA GLN A 297 -0.01 3.57 8.79
C GLN A 297 -0.87 4.39 7.80
N LYS A 298 -1.49 3.75 6.81
CA LYS A 298 -2.40 4.43 5.88
C LYS A 298 -3.61 5.02 6.61
N CYS A 299 -4.25 4.28 7.51
CA CYS A 299 -5.35 4.82 8.33
C CYS A 299 -4.88 6.02 9.18
N GLN A 300 -3.73 5.89 9.84
CA GLN A 300 -3.16 6.97 10.66
C GLN A 300 -2.88 8.23 9.84
N SER A 301 -2.39 8.07 8.60
CA SER A 301 -2.17 9.21 7.69
C SER A 301 -3.45 9.97 7.32
N GLN A 302 -4.60 9.31 7.42
CA GLN A 302 -5.93 9.92 7.22
C GLN A 302 -6.55 10.42 8.53
N GLY A 303 -5.82 10.33 9.64
CA GLY A 303 -6.29 10.70 10.97
C GLY A 303 -7.24 9.67 11.59
N TYR A 304 -7.19 8.41 11.14
CA TYR A 304 -7.98 7.30 11.69
C TYR A 304 -7.10 6.31 12.46
N ASN A 305 -7.62 5.80 13.57
CA ASN A 305 -7.03 4.68 14.27
C ASN A 305 -7.58 3.36 13.70
N LEU A 306 -6.69 2.45 13.28
CA LEU A 306 -7.09 1.11 12.83
C LEU A 306 -7.00 0.12 13.99
N ILE A 307 -8.10 -0.58 14.25
CA ILE A 307 -8.13 -1.74 15.13
C ILE A 307 -8.03 -3.01 14.27
N THR A 308 -7.13 -3.90 14.60
CA THR A 308 -6.96 -5.17 13.87
C THR A 308 -7.26 -6.36 14.78
N ILE A 309 -8.34 -7.07 14.45
CA ILE A 309 -8.86 -8.23 15.18
C ILE A 309 -8.50 -9.46 14.36
N PHE A 310 -7.74 -10.40 14.93
CA PHE A 310 -7.50 -11.67 14.26
C PHE A 310 -8.62 -12.67 14.56
N GLU A 311 -8.83 -13.60 13.66
CA GLU A 311 -9.91 -14.60 13.72
C GLU A 311 -9.95 -15.37 15.05
N ASP A 312 -8.81 -15.83 15.56
CA ASP A 312 -8.70 -16.54 16.84
C ASP A 312 -9.14 -15.69 18.04
N GLU A 313 -8.93 -14.37 17.99
CA GLU A 313 -9.39 -13.44 19.03
C GLU A 313 -10.92 -13.35 19.04
N TRP A 314 -11.57 -13.32 17.87
CA TRP A 314 -13.03 -13.28 17.80
C TRP A 314 -13.66 -14.62 18.16
N ILE A 315 -13.14 -15.73 17.60
CA ILE A 315 -13.70 -17.07 17.80
C ILE A 315 -13.60 -17.50 19.26
N HIS A 316 -12.45 -17.30 19.91
CA HIS A 316 -12.23 -17.82 21.26
C HIS A 316 -12.48 -16.81 22.37
N ASN A 317 -12.44 -15.51 22.07
CA ASN A 317 -12.47 -14.44 23.09
C ASN A 317 -13.47 -13.34 22.75
N GLN A 318 -14.58 -13.69 22.09
CA GLN A 318 -15.57 -12.74 21.57
C GLN A 318 -16.02 -11.69 22.60
N GLU A 319 -16.33 -12.11 23.83
CA GLU A 319 -16.80 -11.20 24.88
C GLU A 319 -15.72 -10.24 25.38
N ILE A 320 -14.46 -10.67 25.42
CA ILE A 320 -13.31 -9.79 25.72
C ILE A 320 -13.16 -8.76 24.59
N VAL A 321 -13.27 -9.18 23.33
CA VAL A 321 -13.20 -8.28 22.18
C VAL A 321 -14.33 -7.25 22.20
N LYS A 322 -15.59 -7.66 22.39
CA LYS A 322 -16.75 -6.76 22.52
C LYS A 322 -16.58 -5.76 23.66
N SER A 323 -16.14 -6.23 24.83
CA SER A 323 -15.84 -5.36 25.99
C SER A 323 -14.76 -4.32 25.65
N ARG A 324 -13.70 -4.74 24.95
CA ARG A 324 -12.61 -3.83 24.54
C ARG A 324 -13.07 -2.81 23.51
N LEU A 325 -13.87 -3.24 22.52
CA LEU A 325 -14.45 -2.35 21.51
C LEU A 325 -15.39 -1.32 22.14
N ARG A 326 -16.25 -1.71 23.10
CA ARG A 326 -17.09 -0.74 23.85
C ARG A 326 -16.25 0.36 24.47
N ASN A 327 -15.17 -0.01 25.17
CA ASN A 327 -14.26 0.96 25.79
C ASN A 327 -13.58 1.88 24.75
N ILE A 328 -13.03 1.31 23.68
CA ILE A 328 -12.36 2.06 22.59
C ILE A 328 -13.34 3.05 21.92
N LEU A 329 -14.58 2.61 21.70
CA LEU A 329 -15.63 3.42 21.06
C LEU A 329 -16.32 4.37 22.04
N SER A 330 -15.97 4.34 23.33
CA SER A 330 -16.59 5.13 24.40
C SER A 330 -18.10 4.88 24.50
N VAL A 331 -18.49 3.61 24.45
CA VAL A 331 -19.86 3.14 24.67
C VAL A 331 -19.94 2.64 26.11
N TYR A 332 -20.67 3.37 26.96
CA TYR A 332 -20.65 3.20 28.41
C TYR A 332 -21.99 2.66 28.94
N ASP A 333 -22.26 1.39 28.69
CA ASP A 333 -23.33 0.64 29.38
C ASP A 333 -22.76 -0.24 30.51
N SER A 334 -21.48 -0.06 30.83
CA SER A 334 -20.73 -0.89 31.78
C SER A 334 -20.90 -0.44 33.23
N ARG A 335 -20.82 -1.40 34.15
CA ARG A 335 -20.73 -1.15 35.60
C ARG A 335 -19.54 -0.24 35.89
N ARG A 336 -19.77 0.89 36.58
CA ARG A 336 -18.72 1.84 36.94
C ARG A 336 -18.30 1.67 38.40
N ILE A 337 -17.02 1.49 38.63
CA ILE A 337 -16.41 1.36 39.96
C ILE A 337 -15.31 2.41 40.07
N PHE A 338 -15.31 3.19 41.15
CA PHE A 338 -14.25 4.17 41.38
C PHE A 338 -13.11 3.55 42.19
N ALA A 339 -11.86 3.72 41.73
CA ALA A 339 -10.68 3.14 42.37
C ALA A 339 -10.51 3.49 43.87
N ARG A 340 -11.03 4.65 44.31
CA ARG A 340 -11.02 5.04 45.73
C ARG A 340 -11.75 4.03 46.63
N LYS A 341 -12.76 3.34 46.08
CA LYS A 341 -13.53 2.30 46.79
C LYS A 341 -12.88 0.92 46.73
N CYS A 342 -11.83 0.74 45.92
CA CYS A 342 -11.15 -0.54 45.80
C CYS A 342 -10.03 -0.68 46.83
N ILE A 343 -9.74 -1.89 47.27
CA ILE A 343 -8.57 -2.22 48.10
C ILE A 343 -7.57 -3.00 47.25
N ILE A 344 -6.27 -2.75 47.41
CA ILE A 344 -5.23 -3.42 46.63
C ILE A 344 -4.53 -4.45 47.50
N HIS A 345 -4.41 -5.68 46.99
CA HIS A 345 -3.69 -6.78 47.63
C HIS A 345 -2.86 -7.56 46.62
N GLU A 346 -1.80 -8.22 47.09
CA GLU A 346 -1.16 -9.27 46.31
C GLU A 346 -2.09 -10.48 46.18
N ILE A 347 -2.06 -11.12 45.01
CA ILE A 347 -2.88 -12.29 44.71
C ILE A 347 -2.02 -13.48 44.28
N THR A 348 -2.54 -14.69 44.51
CA THR A 348 -1.85 -15.92 44.12
C THR A 348 -1.80 -16.06 42.60
N ASN A 349 -0.87 -16.89 42.11
CA ASN A 349 -0.75 -17.15 40.68
C ASN A 349 -2.02 -17.79 40.08
N SER A 350 -2.72 -18.63 40.86
CA SER A 350 -3.98 -19.27 40.43
C SER A 350 -5.08 -18.23 40.20
N VAL A 351 -5.32 -17.38 41.21
CA VAL A 351 -6.34 -16.31 41.14
C VAL A 351 -6.03 -15.34 39.99
N LYS A 352 -4.76 -14.96 39.82
CA LYS A 352 -4.32 -14.13 38.70
C LYS A 352 -4.60 -14.77 37.34
N ASN A 353 -4.25 -16.06 37.17
CA ASN A 353 -4.42 -16.74 35.89
C ASN A 353 -5.90 -16.88 35.52
N GLU A 354 -6.73 -17.27 36.48
CA GLU A 354 -8.19 -17.33 36.30
C GLU A 354 -8.73 -15.97 35.83
N PHE A 355 -8.38 -14.90 36.56
CA PHE A 355 -8.85 -13.56 36.23
C PHE A 355 -8.34 -13.07 34.87
N ILE A 356 -7.05 -13.19 34.57
CA ILE A 356 -6.48 -12.68 33.32
C ILE A 356 -7.01 -13.47 32.12
N ASN A 357 -7.16 -14.80 32.21
CA ASN A 357 -7.70 -15.60 31.11
C ASN A 357 -9.15 -15.23 30.78
N ALA A 358 -9.95 -14.84 31.78
CA ALA A 358 -11.32 -14.40 31.57
C ALA A 358 -11.45 -12.96 31.04
N ASN A 359 -10.41 -12.12 31.19
CA ASN A 359 -10.55 -10.66 31.02
C ASN A 359 -9.52 -9.98 30.10
N HIS A 360 -8.45 -10.66 29.72
CA HIS A 360 -7.37 -10.08 28.92
C HIS A 360 -7.12 -10.90 27.65
N ILE A 361 -7.10 -10.23 26.49
CA ILE A 361 -7.04 -10.91 25.18
C ILE A 361 -5.78 -11.76 24.97
N GLN A 362 -4.67 -11.40 25.62
CA GLN A 362 -3.40 -12.15 25.54
C GLN A 362 -3.29 -13.27 26.58
N GLY A 363 -4.31 -13.47 27.42
CA GLY A 363 -4.31 -14.46 28.49
C GLY A 363 -3.20 -14.27 29.54
N ALA A 364 -3.09 -15.29 30.39
CA ALA A 364 -2.17 -15.37 31.51
C ALA A 364 -0.70 -15.16 31.11
N ASP A 365 0.07 -14.62 32.05
CA ASP A 365 1.51 -14.44 31.93
C ASP A 365 2.29 -15.25 32.98
N THR A 366 3.62 -15.10 33.00
CA THR A 366 4.52 -15.71 33.98
C THR A 366 5.05 -14.70 35.00
N SER A 367 4.23 -13.69 35.35
CA SER A 367 4.62 -12.62 36.27
C SER A 367 4.98 -13.15 37.66
N SER A 368 5.94 -12.48 38.31
CA SER A 368 6.36 -12.78 39.68
C SER A 368 5.58 -11.96 40.70
N ILE A 369 5.18 -10.74 40.34
CA ILE A 369 4.44 -9.79 41.18
C ILE A 369 3.03 -9.61 40.59
N ARG A 370 2.01 -9.75 41.43
CA ARG A 370 0.61 -9.86 40.99
C ARG A 370 -0.27 -9.07 41.94
N LEU A 371 -0.79 -7.95 41.48
CA LEU A 371 -1.62 -7.06 42.26
C LEU A 371 -3.08 -7.16 41.79
N GLY A 372 -3.98 -7.42 42.73
CA GLY A 372 -5.42 -7.42 42.54
C GLY A 372 -6.07 -6.21 43.20
N ALA A 373 -7.05 -5.61 42.52
CA ALA A 373 -7.93 -4.60 43.08
C ALA A 373 -9.29 -5.21 43.39
N PHE A 374 -9.75 -5.06 44.63
CA PHE A 374 -10.99 -5.63 45.13
C PHE A 374 -12.03 -4.54 45.41
N TYR A 375 -13.27 -4.73 44.99
CA TYR A 375 -14.42 -3.88 45.32
C TYR A 375 -15.49 -4.76 45.97
N GLU A 376 -15.83 -4.51 47.24
CA GLU A 376 -16.79 -5.35 47.98
C GLU A 376 -16.43 -6.85 47.87
N ASP A 377 -15.16 -7.18 48.17
CA ASP A 377 -14.55 -8.52 48.07
C ASP A 377 -14.48 -9.15 46.67
N GLU A 378 -15.01 -8.48 45.64
CA GLU A 378 -14.88 -8.90 44.25
C GLU A 378 -13.56 -8.42 43.63
N LEU A 379 -12.77 -9.33 43.07
CA LEU A 379 -11.62 -8.94 42.24
C LEU A 379 -12.10 -8.28 40.94
N VAL A 380 -11.77 -7.01 40.75
CA VAL A 380 -12.25 -6.19 39.62
C VAL A 380 -11.16 -5.74 38.65
N SER A 381 -9.89 -5.73 39.08
CA SER A 381 -8.76 -5.46 38.19
C SER A 381 -7.49 -6.17 38.64
N VAL A 382 -6.61 -6.47 37.70
CA VAL A 382 -5.29 -7.07 37.94
C VAL A 382 -4.21 -6.30 37.19
N MET A 383 -3.07 -6.07 37.85
CA MET A 383 -1.84 -5.56 37.26
C MET A 383 -0.67 -6.43 37.69
N THR A 384 0.21 -6.76 36.75
CA THR A 384 1.28 -7.75 36.96
C THR A 384 2.63 -7.21 36.51
N PHE A 385 3.67 -7.65 37.22
CA PHE A 385 5.04 -7.23 36.96
C PHE A 385 6.02 -8.41 37.03
N SER A 386 7.11 -8.29 36.29
CA SER A 386 8.25 -9.21 36.33
C SER A 386 9.55 -8.46 36.04
N LYS A 387 10.68 -9.09 36.36
CA LYS A 387 11.99 -8.59 35.92
C LYS A 387 12.13 -8.73 34.41
N GLY A 388 13.05 -7.97 33.81
CA GLY A 388 13.42 -8.11 32.40
C GLY A 388 13.77 -9.56 32.05
N SER A 389 13.40 -9.99 30.84
CA SER A 389 13.67 -11.35 30.34
C SER A 389 14.43 -11.33 29.02
N ILE A 390 15.41 -12.24 28.90
CA ILE A 390 16.25 -12.38 27.70
C ILE A 390 15.37 -12.72 26.48
N ALA A 391 14.30 -13.48 26.71
CA ALA A 391 13.27 -13.80 25.72
C ALA A 391 12.73 -12.56 24.99
N LYS A 392 12.66 -11.42 25.71
CA LYS A 392 12.16 -10.12 25.26
C LYS A 392 13.28 -9.08 25.06
N GLY A 393 14.54 -9.52 25.05
CA GLY A 393 15.71 -8.66 24.81
C GLY A 393 16.12 -7.80 26.00
N HIS A 394 15.79 -8.20 27.23
CA HIS A 394 16.21 -7.53 28.46
C HIS A 394 16.97 -8.49 29.36
N VAL A 395 17.92 -7.97 30.13
CA VAL A 395 18.55 -8.72 31.23
C VAL A 395 17.79 -8.39 32.51
N ALA A 396 17.72 -9.35 33.44
CA ALA A 396 17.14 -9.09 34.74
C ALA A 396 18.06 -8.12 35.50
N GLU A 397 17.60 -6.90 35.70
CA GLU A 397 18.30 -5.86 36.43
C GLU A 397 17.58 -5.56 37.75
N GLU A 398 18.36 -5.13 38.74
CA GLU A 398 17.81 -4.80 40.05
C GLU A 398 16.92 -3.56 39.99
N TYR A 399 15.74 -3.64 40.57
CA TYR A 399 14.73 -2.57 40.56
C TYR A 399 14.24 -2.15 39.16
N VAL A 400 14.46 -2.96 38.13
CA VAL A 400 13.94 -2.74 36.77
C VAL A 400 12.85 -3.77 36.48
N TYR A 401 11.66 -3.28 36.15
CA TYR A 401 10.47 -4.12 36.00
C TYR A 401 9.74 -3.89 34.68
N GLU A 402 9.23 -4.97 34.11
CA GLU A 402 8.23 -4.94 33.05
C GLU A 402 6.83 -4.95 33.69
N LEU A 403 5.97 -3.98 33.32
CA LEU A 403 4.52 -4.11 33.51
C LEU A 403 3.99 -5.05 32.42
N ASN A 404 3.65 -6.30 32.79
CA ASN A 404 3.34 -7.36 31.84
C ASN A 404 1.89 -7.33 31.34
N ARG A 405 0.94 -7.19 32.26
CA ARG A 405 -0.49 -7.17 31.99
C ARG A 405 -1.19 -6.18 32.91
N PHE A 406 -2.19 -5.52 32.33
CA PHE A 406 -3.21 -4.80 33.06
C PHE A 406 -4.57 -5.08 32.43
N CYS A 407 -5.53 -5.55 33.22
CA CYS A 407 -6.92 -5.68 32.79
C CYS A 407 -7.87 -5.40 33.95
N SER A 408 -9.05 -4.89 33.60
CA SER A 408 -10.22 -4.90 34.48
C SER A 408 -11.19 -5.97 34.03
N LYS A 409 -12.12 -6.33 34.89
CA LYS A 409 -13.21 -7.26 34.57
C LYS A 409 -13.94 -6.77 33.32
N ILE A 410 -14.27 -7.68 32.39
CA ILE A 410 -15.00 -7.32 31.17
C ILE A 410 -16.30 -6.58 31.51
N ASN A 411 -16.73 -5.68 30.63
CA ASN A 411 -17.94 -4.88 30.80
C ASN A 411 -17.97 -4.07 32.12
N THR A 412 -16.80 -3.75 32.67
CA THR A 412 -16.65 -2.94 33.89
C THR A 412 -15.64 -1.83 33.65
N ASP A 413 -16.02 -0.60 33.97
CA ASP A 413 -15.12 0.55 33.96
C ASP A 413 -14.66 0.85 35.39
N VAL A 414 -13.38 0.59 35.68
CA VAL A 414 -12.80 0.81 37.01
C VAL A 414 -11.96 2.08 36.98
N ILE A 415 -12.61 3.21 37.20
CA ILE A 415 -12.08 4.55 36.97
C ILE A 415 -10.92 4.83 37.93
N GLY A 416 -9.75 5.14 37.35
CA GLY A 416 -8.54 5.50 38.08
C GLY A 416 -7.74 4.30 38.62
N ILE A 417 -8.17 3.06 38.36
CA ILE A 417 -7.55 1.89 39.01
C ILE A 417 -6.13 1.61 38.55
N ALA A 418 -5.84 1.87 37.27
CA ALA A 418 -4.50 1.66 36.73
C ALA A 418 -3.46 2.49 37.48
N SER A 419 -3.77 3.75 37.77
CA SER A 419 -2.91 4.66 38.55
C SER A 419 -2.78 4.15 39.99
N LYS A 420 -3.89 3.76 40.64
CA LYS A 420 -3.86 3.23 42.01
C LYS A 420 -3.01 1.97 42.15
N LEU A 421 -3.14 1.02 41.22
CA LEU A 421 -2.34 -0.22 41.18
C LEU A 421 -0.85 0.09 40.96
N LEU A 422 -0.54 0.98 40.02
CA LEU A 422 0.84 1.38 39.75
C LEU A 422 1.47 2.09 40.95
N THR A 423 0.78 3.04 41.57
CA THR A 423 1.28 3.72 42.78
C THR A 423 1.46 2.75 43.94
N PHE A 424 0.58 1.75 44.10
CA PHE A 424 0.79 0.69 45.09
C PHE A 424 2.08 -0.09 44.78
N PHE A 425 2.30 -0.48 43.53
CA PHE A 425 3.54 -1.14 43.11
C PHE A 425 4.78 -0.29 43.42
N GLU A 426 4.78 0.98 43.01
CA GLU A 426 5.89 1.92 43.20
C GLU A 426 6.29 2.05 44.68
N LYS A 427 5.31 2.16 45.59
CA LYS A 427 5.55 2.31 47.03
C LYS A 427 6.07 1.05 47.72
N ASN A 428 5.68 -0.13 47.26
CA ASN A 428 6.00 -1.39 47.93
C ASN A 428 7.24 -2.08 47.35
N TYR A 429 7.60 -1.79 46.10
CA TYR A 429 8.68 -2.48 45.38
C TYR A 429 9.85 -1.56 44.99
N ASN A 430 9.73 -0.24 45.22
CA ASN A 430 10.76 0.77 44.98
C ASN A 430 11.47 0.62 43.61
N PRO A 431 10.74 0.51 42.49
CA PRO A 431 11.32 0.37 41.17
C PRO A 431 12.09 1.64 40.78
N LYS A 432 13.27 1.49 40.18
CA LYS A 432 14.02 2.60 39.55
C LYS A 432 13.52 2.86 38.13
N HIS A 433 13.06 1.81 37.46
CA HIS A 433 12.65 1.87 36.07
C HIS A 433 11.54 0.85 35.81
N ILE A 434 10.47 1.31 35.17
CA ILE A 434 9.37 0.47 34.71
C ILE A 434 9.26 0.60 33.20
N PHE A 435 9.14 -0.50 32.47
CA PHE A 435 8.87 -0.48 31.04
C PHE A 435 7.66 -1.34 30.69
N SER A 436 7.03 -1.05 29.56
CA SER A 436 5.92 -1.85 29.03
C SER A 436 5.78 -1.69 27.52
N TYR A 437 4.85 -2.45 26.94
CA TYR A 437 4.58 -2.49 25.51
C TYR A 437 3.09 -2.32 25.24
N ALA A 438 2.75 -1.43 24.31
CA ALA A 438 1.39 -1.26 23.80
C ALA A 438 1.27 -1.92 22.43
N ASP A 439 0.37 -2.88 22.27
CA ASP A 439 0.07 -3.49 20.96
C ASP A 439 -0.56 -2.45 20.02
N LYS A 440 0.10 -2.15 18.90
CA LYS A 440 -0.34 -1.13 17.94
C LYS A 440 -1.68 -1.46 17.27
N ARG A 441 -2.08 -2.74 17.25
CA ARG A 441 -3.39 -3.15 16.73
C ARG A 441 -4.54 -2.67 17.60
N TRP A 442 -4.27 -2.33 18.86
CA TRP A 442 -5.30 -2.04 19.84
C TRP A 442 -5.13 -0.69 20.55
N SER A 443 -3.97 -0.06 20.42
CA SER A 443 -3.65 1.11 21.23
C SER A 443 -2.73 2.09 20.50
N ILE A 444 -3.01 3.36 20.72
CA ILE A 444 -2.10 4.48 20.43
C ILE A 444 -1.29 4.89 21.68
N GLY A 445 -1.46 4.18 22.80
CA GLY A 445 -0.62 4.32 24.00
C GLY A 445 -1.09 5.31 25.08
N GLY A 446 -2.24 5.98 24.89
CA GLY A 446 -2.73 7.00 25.84
C GLY A 446 -2.94 6.55 27.29
N LEU A 447 -3.04 5.26 27.60
CA LEU A 447 -3.01 4.78 28.99
C LEU A 447 -1.65 5.03 29.64
N TYR A 448 -0.57 4.67 28.94
CA TYR A 448 0.79 4.79 29.46
C TYR A 448 1.19 6.26 29.66
N GLU A 449 0.81 7.13 28.71
CA GLU A 449 1.02 8.59 28.82
C GLU A 449 0.32 9.17 30.07
N ARG A 450 -0.93 8.78 30.34
CA ARG A 450 -1.64 9.21 31.56
C ARG A 450 -1.04 8.64 32.84
N LEU A 451 -0.35 7.51 32.75
CA LEU A 451 0.43 6.92 33.84
C LEU A 451 1.85 7.49 33.90
N GLY A 452 2.17 8.58 33.20
CA GLY A 452 3.50 9.22 33.27
C GLY A 452 4.63 8.38 32.68
N PHE A 453 4.34 7.50 31.71
CA PHE A 453 5.37 6.85 30.91
C PHE A 453 5.67 7.68 29.66
N ASP A 454 6.95 7.71 29.30
CA ASP A 454 7.43 8.26 28.04
C ASP A 454 7.47 7.18 26.96
N MET A 455 7.01 7.55 25.76
CA MET A 455 7.19 6.71 24.57
C MET A 455 8.67 6.74 24.17
N THR A 456 9.28 5.56 24.03
CA THR A 456 10.69 5.45 23.62
C THR A 456 10.85 5.15 22.15
N HIS A 457 10.27 4.05 21.67
CA HIS A 457 10.33 3.68 20.27
C HIS A 457 9.20 2.73 19.85
N SER A 458 9.04 2.62 18.54
CA SER A 458 8.10 1.73 17.87
C SER A 458 8.84 0.47 17.43
N THR A 459 8.40 -0.71 17.85
CA THR A 459 9.00 -1.97 17.44
C THR A 459 8.53 -2.37 16.03
N ARG A 460 9.34 -3.17 15.35
CA ARG A 460 8.97 -3.76 14.05
C ARG A 460 7.83 -4.78 14.23
N PRO A 461 7.05 -5.07 13.17
CA PRO A 461 6.13 -6.21 13.13
C PRO A 461 6.76 -7.49 13.66
N ASN A 462 5.99 -8.19 14.50
CA ASN A 462 6.30 -9.52 14.98
C ASN A 462 5.47 -10.55 14.20
N TYR A 463 5.81 -11.84 14.30
CA TYR A 463 5.07 -12.92 13.67
C TYR A 463 4.68 -13.99 14.67
N TRP A 464 3.63 -14.70 14.31
CA TRP A 464 3.00 -15.77 15.07
C TRP A 464 2.79 -16.95 14.13
N TYR A 465 3.04 -18.16 14.61
CA TYR A 465 2.69 -19.36 13.84
C TYR A 465 1.22 -19.69 14.05
N ILE A 466 0.57 -20.14 12.98
CA ILE A 466 -0.81 -20.63 13.03
C ILE A 466 -0.73 -22.13 13.32
N ILE A 467 -1.15 -22.51 14.52
CA ILE A 467 -1.21 -23.91 14.96
C ILE A 467 -2.68 -24.21 15.17
N GLU A 468 -3.22 -25.13 14.37
CA GLU A 468 -4.67 -25.39 14.32
C GLU A 468 -5.43 -24.09 14.00
N ASP A 469 -6.26 -23.61 14.92
CA ASP A 469 -7.08 -22.41 14.82
C ASP A 469 -6.53 -21.20 15.61
N LYS A 470 -5.29 -21.29 16.14
CA LYS A 470 -4.73 -20.27 17.04
C LYS A 470 -3.39 -19.72 16.60
N ARG A 471 -3.12 -18.47 16.98
CA ARG A 471 -1.79 -17.87 16.87
C ARG A 471 -0.93 -18.24 18.09
N VAL A 472 0.22 -18.84 17.83
CA VAL A 472 1.22 -19.18 18.84
C VAL A 472 2.49 -18.36 18.60
N HIS A 473 2.99 -17.74 19.67
CA HIS A 473 4.11 -16.81 19.58
C HIS A 473 5.37 -17.49 19.04
N ARG A 474 6.10 -16.81 18.14
CA ARG A 474 7.34 -17.31 17.52
C ARG A 474 8.41 -17.81 18.51
N TYR A 475 8.38 -17.34 19.76
CA TYR A 475 9.35 -17.79 20.76
C TYR A 475 9.32 -19.30 20.96
N ASN A 476 8.14 -19.92 20.87
CA ASN A 476 8.00 -21.36 21.05
C ASN A 476 8.63 -22.18 19.91
N PHE A 477 9.07 -21.53 18.84
CA PHE A 477 9.54 -22.18 17.62
C PHE A 477 10.96 -21.75 17.25
N ARG A 478 11.74 -21.19 18.18
CA ARG A 478 13.16 -20.91 17.92
C ARG A 478 13.88 -22.19 17.54
N ARG A 479 14.96 -22.07 16.75
CA ARG A 479 15.75 -23.22 16.26
C ARG A 479 16.21 -24.19 17.36
N SER A 480 16.39 -23.73 18.60
CA SER A 480 16.70 -24.59 19.76
C SER A 480 15.52 -25.48 20.23
N GLU A 481 14.28 -25.03 19.99
CA GLU A 481 13.06 -25.72 20.41
C GLU A 481 12.52 -26.68 19.34
N LEU A 482 12.79 -26.39 18.05
CA LEU A 482 12.26 -27.16 16.93
C LEU A 482 12.60 -28.66 16.95
N PRO A 483 13.81 -29.11 17.34
CA PRO A 483 14.12 -30.55 17.40
C PRO A 483 13.20 -31.36 18.32
N ARG A 484 12.58 -30.70 19.31
CA ARG A 484 11.63 -31.34 20.25
C ARG A 484 10.18 -31.26 19.77
N LYS A 485 9.90 -30.45 18.75
CA LYS A 485 8.54 -30.13 18.29
C LYS A 485 8.22 -30.69 16.92
N LEU A 486 9.23 -30.90 16.09
CA LEU A 486 9.08 -31.35 14.71
C LEU A 486 9.66 -32.76 14.57
N SER A 487 8.93 -33.66 13.93
CA SER A 487 9.34 -35.05 13.73
C SER A 487 10.51 -35.21 12.76
N ASP A 488 10.64 -34.30 11.78
CA ASP A 488 11.67 -34.35 10.72
C ASP A 488 12.39 -32.99 10.60
N PHE A 489 12.91 -32.52 11.74
CA PHE A 489 13.67 -31.28 11.84
C PHE A 489 14.98 -31.37 11.03
N ASP A 490 15.20 -30.39 10.16
CA ASP A 490 16.42 -30.25 9.38
C ASP A 490 17.28 -29.11 9.95
N PRO A 491 18.47 -29.38 10.49
CA PRO A 491 19.33 -28.35 11.05
C PRO A 491 19.81 -27.34 10.00
N ASP A 492 19.89 -27.69 8.71
CA ASP A 492 20.39 -26.79 7.66
C ASP A 492 19.30 -25.84 7.14
N LEU A 493 18.04 -26.10 7.47
CA LEU A 493 16.92 -25.21 7.15
C LEU A 493 16.77 -24.10 8.19
N THR A 494 16.30 -22.93 7.72
CA THR A 494 15.89 -21.86 8.62
C THR A 494 14.66 -22.27 9.43
N GLU A 495 14.39 -21.57 10.53
CA GLU A 495 13.17 -21.75 11.32
C GLU A 495 11.93 -21.79 10.42
N TRP A 496 11.80 -20.80 9.54
CA TRP A 496 10.66 -20.69 8.63
C TRP A 496 10.56 -21.85 7.64
N LYS A 497 11.69 -22.26 7.04
CA LYS A 497 11.71 -23.40 6.10
C LYS A 497 11.33 -24.71 6.80
N ASN A 498 11.80 -24.91 8.04
CA ASN A 498 11.38 -26.05 8.86
C ASN A 498 9.88 -26.04 9.14
N MET A 499 9.32 -24.88 9.50
CA MET A 499 7.89 -24.75 9.79
C MET A 499 7.01 -24.98 8.55
N ILE A 500 7.39 -24.42 7.40
CA ILE A 500 6.69 -24.69 6.11
C ILE A 500 6.75 -26.19 5.76
N LYS A 501 7.92 -26.83 5.90
CA LYS A 501 8.11 -28.27 5.63
C LYS A 501 7.10 -29.13 6.41
N HIS A 502 6.68 -28.66 7.59
CA HIS A 502 5.71 -29.33 8.47
C HIS A 502 4.29 -28.76 8.37
N GLY A 503 3.99 -27.98 7.32
CA GLY A 503 2.63 -27.49 7.04
C GLY A 503 2.19 -26.30 7.90
N TYR A 504 3.11 -25.65 8.63
CA TYR A 504 2.77 -24.47 9.43
C TYR A 504 2.99 -23.18 8.66
N ASP A 505 2.06 -22.26 8.82
CA ASP A 505 2.14 -20.90 8.29
C ASP A 505 2.37 -19.88 9.41
N ARG A 506 2.75 -18.66 9.05
CA ARG A 506 2.90 -17.55 9.99
C ARG A 506 2.14 -16.31 9.53
N ILE A 507 1.70 -15.54 10.51
CA ILE A 507 0.98 -14.29 10.33
C ILE A 507 1.70 -13.17 11.08
N TRP A 508 1.70 -11.98 10.49
CA TRP A 508 2.41 -10.81 11.02
C TRP A 508 1.46 -9.85 11.73
N ASP A 509 1.93 -9.19 12.77
CA ASP A 509 1.20 -8.13 13.48
C ASP A 509 1.72 -6.72 13.10
N CYS A 510 1.29 -5.69 13.84
CA CYS A 510 1.70 -4.30 13.61
C CYS A 510 2.91 -3.88 14.46
N GLY A 511 3.46 -4.76 15.28
CA GLY A 511 4.43 -4.47 16.32
C GLY A 511 3.82 -3.75 17.53
N ASN A 512 4.69 -3.23 18.39
CA ASN A 512 4.32 -2.61 19.66
C ASN A 512 4.94 -1.21 19.79
N ILE A 513 4.41 -0.39 20.70
CA ILE A 513 5.01 0.86 21.16
C ILE A 513 5.65 0.58 22.52
N LYS A 514 6.94 0.87 22.69
CA LYS A 514 7.63 0.70 23.97
C LYS A 514 7.51 1.97 24.80
N TYR A 515 7.08 1.81 26.05
CA TYR A 515 6.96 2.86 27.05
C TYR A 515 7.91 2.62 28.20
N THR A 516 8.46 3.68 28.77
CA THR A 516 9.33 3.64 29.96
C THR A 516 8.95 4.72 30.95
N ARG A 517 9.09 4.43 32.24
CA ARG A 517 8.93 5.39 33.33
C ARG A 517 10.12 5.25 34.27
N ILE A 518 10.85 6.35 34.45
CA ILE A 518 11.97 6.47 35.38
C ILE A 518 11.42 7.16 36.63
N LEU A 519 11.79 6.65 37.82
CA LEU A 519 11.24 7.06 39.12
C LEU A 519 12.28 7.68 40.03
#